data_AF-A0A0L0VAI1-F1
#
_entry.id   AF-A0A0L0VAI1-F1
#
_cell.length_a   1.000
_cell.length_b   1.000
_cell.length_c   1.000
_cell.angle_alpha   90.00
_cell.angle_beta   90.00
_cell.angle_gamma   90.00
#
_symmetry.space_group_name_H-M   'P 1'
#
loop_
_entity.id
_entity.type
_entity.pdbx_description
1 polymer ?
#
loop_
_entity_poly.entity_id
_entity_poly.type
_entity_poly.pdbx_seq_one_letter_code
_entity_poly.pdbx_strand_id
1 'polypeptide(L)'
;MKIIKRGGVWRDSEDEILKAAIAKYGKNQWARISSKLVRRTPQECKARWYEWLDPSIKKIEWSKEEDKELLRTLSPVVGRTAKQCFERYQRLLDEAEQREAAEGDDDLGLTGTGAETGPSADHVRKLRPGEVDSHPEAQPARPDPIDLDGHEIEEANVDEEERIEDVENRVEEVGEKVEVIEKANQQVVDQQIDWGSDGEGDCDMFQKEKDEIKGQILAIGQETANAVAKLMKLIPKYHKEEARIIKERLKNSLEEKIADAYMYLDSNL
;
A
#
# COMPACT_ATOMS: atom_id res chain seq x y z
N MET A 1 -8.66 10.26 19.80
CA MET A 1 -7.89 10.81 18.65
C MET A 1 -6.41 10.75 19.01
N LYS A 2 -5.63 9.83 18.43
CA LYS A 2 -4.17 9.80 18.64
C LYS A 2 -3.57 10.99 17.88
N ILE A 3 -2.98 11.94 18.60
CA ILE A 3 -2.25 13.07 18.02
C ILE A 3 -0.86 12.52 17.62
N ILE A 4 -0.70 12.11 16.37
CA ILE A 4 0.60 11.72 15.83
C ILE A 4 1.46 13.00 15.81
N LYS A 5 2.54 13.04 16.61
CA LYS A 5 3.51 14.13 16.54
C LYS A 5 4.06 14.17 15.10
N ARG A 6 3.91 15.30 14.41
CA ARG A 6 4.35 15.46 13.00
C ARG A 6 5.83 15.14 12.88
N GLY A 7 6.18 14.38 11.85
CA GLY A 7 7.52 13.85 11.64
C GLY A 7 8.52 14.95 11.31
N GLY A 8 9.70 14.88 11.94
CA GLY A 8 10.83 15.78 11.67
C GLY A 8 11.56 15.46 10.36
N VAL A 9 12.87 15.64 10.33
CA VAL A 9 13.72 15.33 9.16
C VAL A 9 13.58 13.85 8.77
N TRP A 10 13.49 13.56 7.47
CA TRP A 10 13.42 12.19 6.93
C TRP A 10 14.71 11.42 7.16
N ARG A 11 14.61 10.16 7.58
CA ARG A 11 15.74 9.24 7.73
C ARG A 11 15.86 8.29 6.52
N ASP A 12 17.05 7.73 6.30
CA ASP A 12 17.29 6.79 5.19
C ASP A 12 16.43 5.52 5.32
N SER A 13 16.28 5.00 6.54
CA SER A 13 15.41 3.86 6.83
C SER A 13 13.94 4.14 6.48
N GLU A 14 13.43 5.34 6.76
CA GLU A 14 12.07 5.76 6.39
C GLU A 14 11.90 5.83 4.87
N ASP A 15 12.88 6.36 4.14
CA ASP A 15 12.86 6.44 2.68
C ASP A 15 12.85 5.04 2.04
N GLU A 16 13.62 4.09 2.58
CA GLU A 16 13.63 2.70 2.10
C GLU A 16 12.30 1.97 2.36
N ILE A 17 11.73 2.14 3.56
CA ILE A 17 10.39 1.60 3.88
C ILE A 17 9.34 2.19 2.93
N LEU A 18 9.40 3.49 2.67
CA LEU A 18 8.46 4.18 1.80
C LEU A 18 8.56 3.67 0.35
N LYS A 19 9.78 3.49 -0.19
CA LYS A 19 10.00 2.90 -1.52
C LYS A 19 9.45 1.47 -1.60
N ALA A 20 9.75 0.63 -0.61
CA ALA A 20 9.28 -0.75 -0.57
C ALA A 20 7.75 -0.84 -0.49
N ALA A 21 7.13 0.01 0.34
CA ALA A 21 5.68 0.08 0.47
C ALA A 21 5.00 0.54 -0.82
N ILE A 22 5.57 1.53 -1.52
CA ILE A 22 5.04 2.01 -2.81
C ILE A 22 5.20 0.95 -3.90
N ALA A 23 6.32 0.22 -3.93
CA ALA A 23 6.52 -0.90 -4.84
C ALA A 23 5.48 -2.01 -4.62
N LYS A 24 5.06 -2.25 -3.38
CA LYS A 24 4.08 -3.29 -3.01
C LYS A 24 2.62 -2.87 -3.20
N TYR A 25 2.25 -1.65 -2.80
CA TYR A 25 0.85 -1.20 -2.73
C TYR A 25 0.47 -0.17 -3.81
N GLY A 26 1.46 0.39 -4.53
CA GLY A 26 1.28 1.44 -5.51
C GLY A 26 1.02 2.84 -4.93
N LYS A 27 0.98 3.86 -5.80
CA LYS A 27 0.88 5.29 -5.42
C LYS A 27 -0.54 5.77 -5.05
N ASN A 28 -1.50 4.86 -4.92
CA ASN A 28 -2.91 5.21 -4.66
C ASN A 28 -3.33 4.93 -3.20
N GLN A 29 -2.53 4.18 -2.44
CA GLN A 29 -2.90 3.69 -1.10
C GLN A 29 -2.06 4.36 0.01
N TRP A 30 -2.00 5.70 0.01
CA TRP A 30 -1.16 6.46 0.95
C TRP A 30 -1.45 6.19 2.43
N ALA A 31 -2.72 5.99 2.79
CA ALA A 31 -3.10 5.66 4.17
C ALA A 31 -2.52 4.32 4.65
N ARG A 32 -2.40 3.35 3.73
CA ARG A 32 -1.79 2.04 4.00
C ARG A 32 -0.26 2.10 3.99
N ILE A 33 0.30 3.00 3.20
CA ILE A 33 1.74 3.24 3.17
C ILE A 33 2.18 3.93 4.47
N SER A 34 1.49 4.98 4.88
CA SER A 34 1.79 5.67 6.14
C SER A 34 1.60 4.79 7.36
N SER A 35 0.74 3.77 7.31
CA SER A 35 0.60 2.85 8.44
C SER A 35 1.85 2.02 8.71
N LYS A 36 2.82 1.99 7.79
CA LYS A 36 4.14 1.35 7.96
C LYS A 36 5.21 2.30 8.49
N LEU A 37 4.89 3.59 8.64
CA LEU A 37 5.78 4.61 9.13
C LEU A 37 5.17 5.19 10.40
N VAL A 38 5.79 4.94 11.55
CA VAL A 38 5.23 5.27 12.87
C VAL A 38 4.95 6.77 13.02
N ARG A 39 5.84 7.63 12.53
CA ARG A 39 5.79 9.10 12.73
C ARG A 39 5.47 9.89 11.46
N ARG A 40 4.92 9.23 10.43
CA ARG A 40 4.60 9.88 9.15
C ARG A 40 3.13 9.76 8.83
N THR A 41 2.56 10.88 8.40
CA THR A 41 1.18 10.95 7.91
C THR A 41 1.09 10.56 6.43
N PRO A 42 -0.11 10.20 5.92
CA PRO A 42 -0.29 9.91 4.50
C PRO A 42 0.09 11.09 3.59
N GLN A 43 -0.15 12.32 4.06
CA GLN A 43 0.17 13.54 3.32
C GLN A 43 1.67 13.77 3.23
N GLU A 44 2.40 13.58 4.33
CA GLU A 44 3.87 13.62 4.37
C GLU A 44 4.46 12.56 3.44
N CYS A 45 4.04 11.29 3.55
CA CYS A 45 4.52 10.21 2.67
C CYS A 45 4.31 10.52 1.18
N LYS A 46 3.16 11.11 0.84
CA LYS A 46 2.87 11.54 -0.53
C LYS A 46 3.79 12.67 -0.98
N ALA A 47 3.95 13.69 -0.14
CA ALA A 47 4.82 14.82 -0.43
C ALA A 47 6.27 14.35 -0.64
N ARG A 48 6.80 13.51 0.26
CA ARG A 48 8.13 12.90 0.14
C ARG A 48 8.37 12.24 -1.19
N TRP A 49 7.38 11.47 -1.64
CA TRP A 49 7.48 10.76 -2.91
C TRP A 49 7.62 11.73 -4.07
N TYR A 50 6.71 12.70 -4.20
CA TYR A 50 6.68 13.61 -5.33
C TYR A 50 7.75 14.72 -5.27
N GLU A 51 8.31 15.01 -4.10
CA GLU A 51 9.35 16.03 -3.92
C GLU A 51 10.77 15.46 -3.95
N TRP A 52 10.98 14.19 -3.59
CA TRP A 52 12.34 13.66 -3.45
C TRP A 52 12.57 12.25 -3.96
N LEU A 53 11.64 11.31 -3.77
CA LEU A 53 11.88 9.89 -4.06
C LEU A 53 11.53 9.45 -5.48
N ASP A 54 10.63 10.17 -6.18
CA ASP A 54 10.21 9.76 -7.53
C ASP A 54 11.43 9.76 -8.48
N PRO A 55 11.73 8.63 -9.16
CA PRO A 55 12.87 8.54 -10.08
C PRO A 55 12.84 9.52 -11.25
N SER A 56 11.67 10.10 -11.55
CA SER A 56 11.53 11.14 -12.58
C SER A 56 12.12 12.49 -12.17
N ILE A 57 12.46 12.67 -10.88
CA ILE A 57 13.04 13.91 -10.35
C ILE A 57 14.55 13.92 -10.60
N LYS A 58 14.99 14.90 -11.39
CA LYS A 58 16.40 15.14 -11.67
C LYS A 58 17.09 15.76 -10.46
N LYS A 59 18.12 15.08 -9.96
CA LYS A 59 19.00 15.56 -8.87
C LYS A 59 20.37 16.05 -9.38
N ILE A 60 20.49 16.26 -10.69
CA ILE A 60 21.70 16.75 -11.36
C ILE A 60 21.77 18.28 -11.36
N GLU A 61 22.92 18.85 -11.73
CA GLU A 61 23.09 20.31 -11.87
C GLU A 61 22.14 20.92 -12.92
N TRP A 62 21.85 22.21 -12.80
CA TRP A 62 20.98 22.95 -13.73
C TRP A 62 21.70 23.26 -15.04
N SER A 63 21.04 23.03 -16.16
CA SER A 63 21.56 23.46 -17.47
C SER A 63 21.19 24.91 -17.77
N LYS A 64 21.96 25.58 -18.63
CA LYS A 64 21.66 26.96 -19.05
C LYS A 64 20.33 27.06 -19.79
N GLU A 65 19.94 26.01 -20.51
CA GLU A 65 18.64 25.91 -21.17
C GLU A 65 17.51 25.78 -20.14
N GLU A 66 17.70 24.97 -19.09
CA GLU A 66 16.73 24.86 -17.98
C GLU A 66 16.58 26.20 -17.25
N ASP A 67 17.67 26.92 -16.98
CA ASP A 67 17.65 28.25 -16.36
C ASP A 67 16.90 29.27 -17.22
N LYS A 68 17.13 29.27 -18.54
CA LYS A 68 16.43 30.18 -19.46
C LYS A 68 14.92 29.90 -19.51
N GLU A 69 14.53 28.64 -19.55
CA GLU A 69 13.11 28.26 -19.55
C GLU A 69 12.43 28.62 -18.23
N LEU A 70 13.14 28.42 -17.11
CA LEU A 70 12.68 28.79 -15.77
C LEU A 70 12.43 30.30 -15.67
N LEU A 71 13.36 31.12 -16.15
CA LEU A 71 13.22 32.59 -16.17
C LEU A 71 12.08 33.06 -17.09
N ARG A 72 11.80 32.33 -18.18
CA ARG A 72 10.74 32.69 -19.12
C ARG A 72 9.34 32.36 -18.59
N THR A 73 9.17 31.19 -18.00
CA THR A 73 7.84 30.62 -17.73
C THR A 73 7.44 30.65 -16.27
N LEU A 74 8.39 30.77 -15.33
CA LEU A 74 8.14 30.72 -13.88
C LEU A 74 7.33 29.49 -13.46
N SER A 75 7.42 28.39 -14.22
CA SER A 75 6.63 27.16 -14.08
C SER A 75 7.55 25.97 -13.85
N PRO A 76 7.09 24.87 -13.22
CA PRO A 76 7.89 23.67 -13.02
C PRO A 76 8.49 23.15 -14.33
N VAL A 77 9.82 23.11 -14.39
CA VAL A 77 10.55 22.53 -15.52
C VAL A 77 10.38 21.01 -15.50
N VAL A 78 10.30 20.38 -16.68
CA VAL A 78 10.10 18.93 -16.80
C VAL A 78 11.22 18.16 -16.06
N GLY A 79 10.82 17.35 -15.09
CA GLY A 79 11.73 16.56 -14.25
C GLY A 79 12.36 17.35 -13.10
N ARG A 80 11.94 18.58 -12.84
CA ARG A 80 12.30 19.36 -11.64
C ARG A 80 11.07 19.59 -10.77
N THR A 81 11.24 19.63 -9.46
CA THR A 81 10.12 19.95 -8.56
C THR A 81 9.89 21.46 -8.50
N ALA A 82 8.69 21.86 -8.03
CA ALA A 82 8.37 23.27 -7.86
C ALA A 82 9.33 23.96 -6.88
N LYS A 83 9.72 23.26 -5.80
CA LYS A 83 10.70 23.77 -4.83
C LYS A 83 12.07 23.99 -5.46
N GLN A 84 12.57 23.02 -6.23
CA GLN A 84 13.85 23.14 -6.94
C GLN A 84 13.85 24.35 -7.89
N CYS A 85 12.76 24.53 -8.64
CA CYS A 85 12.58 25.66 -9.55
C CYS A 85 12.60 26.99 -8.80
N PHE A 86 11.88 27.08 -7.69
CA PHE A 86 11.84 28.28 -6.86
C PHE A 86 13.20 28.64 -6.27
N GLU A 87 13.90 27.66 -5.68
CA GLU A 87 15.24 27.87 -5.11
C GLU A 87 16.26 28.29 -6.16
N ARG A 88 16.23 27.69 -7.36
CA ARG A 88 17.11 28.08 -8.45
C ARG A 88 16.80 29.48 -8.95
N TYR A 89 15.53 29.81 -9.12
CA TYR A 89 15.09 31.13 -9.56
C TYR A 89 15.55 32.23 -8.59
N GLN A 90 15.38 32.02 -7.28
CA GLN A 90 15.88 32.94 -6.25
C GLN A 90 17.40 33.15 -6.36
N ARG A 91 18.18 32.07 -6.53
CA ARG A 91 19.65 32.20 -6.74
C ARG A 91 20.00 32.97 -8.00
N LEU A 92 19.29 32.75 -9.11
CA LEU A 92 19.54 33.48 -10.35
C LEU A 92 19.29 34.99 -10.20
N LEU A 93 18.29 35.37 -9.39
CA LEU A 93 18.05 36.78 -9.06
C LEU A 93 19.19 37.36 -8.20
N ASP A 94 19.60 36.64 -7.14
CA ASP A 94 20.70 37.09 -6.28
C ASP A 94 22.03 37.21 -7.06
N GLU A 95 22.30 36.26 -7.97
CA GLU A 95 23.47 36.29 -8.86
C GLU A 95 23.44 37.47 -9.84
N ALA A 96 22.26 37.91 -10.28
CA ALA A 96 22.09 39.08 -11.13
C ALA A 96 22.32 40.38 -10.35
N GLU A 97 21.73 40.52 -9.16
CA GLU A 97 21.91 41.68 -8.29
C GLU A 97 23.38 41.86 -7.87
N GLN A 98 24.07 40.77 -7.53
CA GLN A 98 25.50 40.82 -7.21
C GLN A 98 26.35 41.23 -8.41
N ARG A 99 25.99 40.82 -9.62
CA ARG A 99 26.69 41.24 -10.85
C ARG A 99 26.49 42.74 -11.09
N GLU A 100 25.26 43.24 -10.96
CA GLU A 100 24.95 44.67 -11.06
C GLU A 100 25.68 45.50 -9.99
N ALA A 101 25.73 45.01 -8.76
CA ALA A 101 26.47 45.65 -7.67
C ALA A 101 27.99 45.67 -7.89
N ALA A 102 28.55 44.61 -8.50
CA ALA A 102 29.97 44.55 -8.85
C ALA A 102 30.33 45.42 -10.06
N GLU A 103 29.38 45.64 -10.97
CA GLU A 103 29.54 46.48 -12.17
C GLU A 103 29.21 47.96 -11.90
N GLY A 104 28.52 48.31 -10.81
CA GLY A 104 28.10 49.68 -10.47
C GLY A 104 29.04 50.47 -9.53
N ASP A 105 30.24 49.97 -9.23
CA ASP A 105 31.21 50.60 -8.31
C ASP A 105 32.11 51.65 -8.99
N ASP A 106 31.95 51.92 -10.29
CA ASP A 106 32.90 52.74 -11.07
C ASP A 106 32.46 54.18 -11.42
N ASP A 107 31.26 54.66 -11.05
CA ASP A 107 30.81 56.02 -11.49
C ASP A 107 30.41 57.05 -10.41
N LEU A 108 29.98 56.70 -9.19
CA LEU A 108 29.57 57.73 -8.20
C LEU A 108 30.04 57.40 -6.78
N GLY A 109 31.28 57.80 -6.47
CA GLY A 109 31.94 57.65 -5.16
C GLY A 109 31.25 58.38 -4.00
N LEU A 110 30.12 57.85 -3.54
CA LEU A 110 29.40 58.29 -2.36
C LEU A 110 28.96 57.12 -1.47
N THR A 111 29.85 56.16 -1.21
CA THR A 111 29.66 55.19 -0.12
C THR A 111 30.43 55.66 1.11
N GLY A 112 29.70 56.34 2.00
CA GLY A 112 30.18 56.72 3.31
C GLY A 112 30.60 55.49 4.11
N THR A 113 31.77 55.60 4.72
CA THR A 113 32.28 54.70 5.76
C THR A 113 31.23 54.50 6.85
N GLY A 114 30.68 53.29 6.96
CA GLY A 114 29.87 52.85 8.09
C GLY A 114 28.45 52.44 7.72
N ALA A 115 28.30 51.21 7.26
CA ALA A 115 27.10 50.42 7.50
C ALA A 115 27.51 48.96 7.33
N GLU A 116 27.46 48.21 8.42
CA GLU A 116 27.38 46.75 8.40
C GLU A 116 26.71 46.24 7.12
N THR A 117 27.48 45.59 6.24
CA THR A 117 26.91 44.79 5.16
C THR A 117 25.90 43.87 5.81
N GLY A 118 24.61 44.11 5.54
CA GLY A 118 23.54 43.27 6.06
C GLY A 118 23.86 41.80 5.79
N PRO A 119 23.37 40.87 6.62
CA PRO A 119 23.61 39.45 6.39
C PRO A 119 23.28 39.10 4.94
N SER A 120 24.21 38.39 4.26
CA SER A 120 24.00 37.90 2.89
C SER A 120 22.61 37.28 2.75
N ALA A 121 21.98 37.40 1.57
CA ALA A 121 20.65 36.84 1.33
C ALA A 121 20.58 35.33 1.69
N ASP A 122 21.69 34.59 1.55
CA ASP A 122 21.83 33.20 2.02
C ASP A 122 21.83 33.05 3.56
N HIS A 123 22.35 34.04 4.29
CA HIS A 123 22.34 34.05 5.75
C HIS A 123 20.94 34.36 6.32
N VAL A 124 20.13 35.15 5.60
CA VAL A 124 18.73 35.42 5.98
C VAL A 124 17.82 34.23 5.72
N ARG A 125 18.09 33.46 4.66
CA ARG A 125 17.28 32.28 4.27
C ARG A 125 17.59 31.00 5.07
N LYS A 126 18.71 30.94 5.79
CA LYS A 126 19.03 29.81 6.67
C LYS A 126 18.17 29.83 7.92
N LEU A 127 17.57 28.68 8.24
CA LEU A 127 16.82 28.48 9.48
C LEU A 127 17.69 28.83 10.69
N ARG A 128 17.11 29.55 11.64
CA ARG A 128 17.79 29.85 12.89
C ARG A 128 17.89 28.59 13.75
N PRO A 129 18.88 28.48 14.65
CA PRO A 129 18.93 27.38 15.61
C PRO A 129 17.60 27.25 16.38
N GLY A 130 16.92 26.11 16.25
CA GLY A 130 15.62 25.84 16.87
C GLY A 130 14.39 26.09 15.97
N GLU A 131 14.57 26.64 14.78
CA GLU A 131 13.52 26.82 13.79
C GLU A 131 13.31 25.52 12.99
N VAL A 132 12.07 25.04 12.92
CA VAL A 132 11.71 23.80 12.22
C VAL A 132 11.47 24.09 10.75
N ASP A 133 12.12 23.33 9.85
CA ASP A 133 11.89 23.44 8.40
C ASP A 133 10.40 23.17 8.11
N SER A 134 9.76 24.09 7.40
CA SER A 134 8.37 23.95 6.97
C SER A 134 8.21 22.93 5.82
N HIS A 135 9.30 22.56 5.14
CA HIS A 135 9.32 21.63 4.00
C HIS A 135 10.42 20.56 4.11
N PRO A 136 10.36 19.69 5.14
CA PRO A 136 11.35 18.62 5.35
C PRO A 136 11.29 17.55 4.24
N GLU A 137 10.14 17.42 3.58
CA GLU A 137 9.84 16.47 2.50
C GLU A 137 10.79 16.55 1.32
N ALA A 138 11.33 17.74 1.04
CA ALA A 138 12.16 18.01 -0.13
C ALA A 138 13.67 18.06 0.18
N GLN A 139 14.07 17.69 1.40
CA GLN A 139 15.48 17.64 1.82
C GLN A 139 16.07 16.22 1.61
N PRO A 140 17.40 16.06 1.46
CA PRO A 140 18.01 14.74 1.57
C PRO A 140 17.68 14.08 2.90
N ALA A 141 17.51 12.76 2.89
CA ALA A 141 17.37 12.00 4.11
C ALA A 141 18.67 12.07 4.94
N ARG A 142 18.51 12.10 6.26
CA ARG A 142 19.64 12.05 7.19
C ARG A 142 20.03 10.58 7.39
N PRO A 143 21.34 10.26 7.38
CA PRO A 143 21.82 8.95 7.78
C PRO A 143 21.28 8.57 9.16
N ASP A 144 20.92 7.30 9.32
CA ASP A 144 20.43 6.79 10.59
C ASP A 144 21.49 6.94 11.70
N PRO A 145 21.10 7.27 12.94
CA PRO A 145 22.01 7.21 14.08
C PRO A 145 22.61 5.81 14.22
N ILE A 146 23.94 5.73 14.38
CA ILE A 146 24.67 4.45 14.51
C ILE A 146 24.26 3.72 15.81
N ASP A 147 23.95 4.49 16.85
CA ASP A 147 23.36 4.00 18.09
C ASP A 147 21.91 4.46 18.12
N LEU A 148 20.98 3.61 17.69
CA LEU A 148 19.59 3.72 18.10
C LEU A 148 19.59 3.53 19.62
N ASP A 149 19.47 4.61 20.37
CA ASP A 149 19.28 4.59 21.80
C ASP A 149 18.10 3.68 22.12
N GLY A 150 18.28 2.73 23.04
CA GLY A 150 17.34 1.61 23.25
C GLY A 150 15.88 2.02 23.44
N HIS A 151 15.64 3.26 23.89
CA HIS A 151 14.33 3.88 23.99
C HIS A 151 13.64 4.11 22.64
N GLU A 152 14.35 4.55 21.58
CA GLU A 152 13.75 4.71 20.24
C GLU A 152 13.31 3.34 19.65
N ILE A 153 14.08 2.28 19.94
CA ILE A 153 13.76 0.91 19.51
C ILE A 153 12.56 0.38 20.31
N GLU A 154 12.55 0.59 21.62
CA GLU A 154 11.48 0.16 22.51
C GLU A 154 10.16 0.85 22.16
N GLU A 155 10.15 2.17 21.91
CA GLU A 155 8.97 2.89 21.42
C GLU A 155 8.46 2.33 20.09
N ALA A 156 9.35 2.06 19.13
CA ALA A 156 8.96 1.50 17.84
C ALA A 156 8.38 0.08 17.94
N ASN A 157 8.93 -0.76 18.83
CA ASN A 157 8.42 -2.10 19.08
C ASN A 157 7.07 -2.07 19.79
N VAL A 158 6.90 -1.19 20.79
CA VAL A 158 5.63 -1.00 21.49
C VAL A 158 4.53 -0.52 20.54
N ASP A 159 4.85 0.42 19.64
CA ASP A 159 3.91 0.90 18.61
C ASP A 159 3.53 -0.20 17.59
N GLU A 160 4.44 -1.13 17.29
CA GLU A 160 4.14 -2.29 16.43
C GLU A 160 3.33 -3.37 17.17
N GLU A 161 3.64 -3.64 18.44
CA GLU A 161 2.87 -4.58 19.29
C GLU A 161 1.43 -4.10 19.50
N GLU A 162 1.22 -2.82 19.84
CA GLU A 162 -0.13 -2.25 19.99
C GLU A 162 -0.93 -2.37 18.67
N ARG A 163 -0.26 -2.22 17.53
CA ARG A 163 -0.89 -2.40 16.21
C ARG A 163 -1.27 -3.85 15.93
N ILE A 164 -0.42 -4.79 16.33
CA ILE A 164 -0.70 -6.22 16.18
C ILE A 164 -1.92 -6.58 17.03
N GLU A 165 -1.94 -6.13 18.29
CA GLU A 165 -3.07 -6.33 19.22
C GLU A 165 -4.38 -5.74 18.66
N ASP A 166 -4.35 -4.51 18.12
CA ASP A 166 -5.52 -3.88 17.47
C ASP A 166 -6.04 -4.71 16.28
N VAL A 167 -5.15 -5.32 15.49
CA VAL A 167 -5.54 -6.18 14.36
C VAL A 167 -6.12 -7.49 14.86
N GLU A 168 -5.51 -8.11 15.88
CA GLU A 168 -5.99 -9.35 16.49
C GLU A 168 -7.37 -9.18 17.10
N ASN A 169 -7.61 -8.11 17.86
CA ASN A 169 -8.93 -7.76 18.42
C ASN A 169 -10.00 -7.60 17.33
N ARG A 170 -9.66 -6.96 16.21
CA ARG A 170 -10.60 -6.82 15.07
C ARG A 170 -10.87 -8.15 14.37
N VAL A 171 -9.89 -9.06 14.32
CA VAL A 171 -10.07 -10.40 13.79
C VAL A 171 -10.99 -11.21 14.71
N GLU A 172 -10.82 -11.09 16.03
CA GLU A 172 -11.71 -11.72 17.02
C GLU A 172 -13.14 -11.21 16.89
N GLU A 173 -13.36 -9.88 16.81
CA GLU A 173 -14.69 -9.28 16.62
C GLU A 173 -15.36 -9.76 15.30
N VAL A 174 -14.57 -9.92 14.23
CA VAL A 174 -15.07 -10.49 12.97
C VAL A 174 -15.39 -11.98 13.13
N GLY A 175 -14.57 -12.73 13.86
CA GLY A 175 -14.79 -14.14 14.19
C GLY A 175 -16.11 -14.36 14.92
N GLU A 176 -16.40 -13.57 15.96
CA GLU A 176 -17.66 -13.62 16.70
C GLU A 176 -18.87 -13.35 15.77
N LYS A 177 -18.76 -12.36 14.89
CA LYS A 177 -19.82 -12.05 13.90
C LYS A 177 -20.03 -13.17 12.90
N VAL A 178 -18.95 -13.83 12.45
CA VAL A 178 -19.03 -15.00 11.58
C VAL A 178 -19.74 -16.15 12.29
N GLU A 179 -19.41 -16.42 13.56
CA GLU A 179 -20.06 -17.49 14.34
C GLU A 179 -21.57 -17.24 14.52
N VAL A 180 -21.98 -15.99 14.73
CA VAL A 180 -23.41 -15.62 14.78
C VAL A 180 -24.10 -15.86 13.44
N ILE A 181 -23.46 -15.51 12.34
CA ILE A 181 -23.99 -15.74 10.98
C ILE A 181 -24.05 -17.24 10.68
N GLU A 182 -23.05 -18.02 11.08
CA GLU A 182 -23.04 -19.48 10.94
C GLU A 182 -24.17 -20.13 11.74
N LYS A 183 -24.39 -19.72 13.01
CA LYS A 183 -25.52 -20.21 13.82
C LYS A 183 -26.87 -19.82 13.23
N ALA A 184 -27.00 -18.60 12.70
CA ALA A 184 -28.22 -18.17 12.03
C ALA A 184 -28.47 -18.97 10.74
N ASN A 185 -27.43 -19.22 9.94
CA ASN A 185 -27.51 -20.08 8.76
C ASN A 185 -27.88 -21.52 9.13
N GLN A 186 -27.30 -22.07 10.20
CA GLN A 186 -27.66 -23.39 10.70
C GLN A 186 -29.13 -23.46 11.12
N GLN A 187 -29.64 -22.43 11.82
CA GLN A 187 -31.07 -22.36 12.17
C GLN A 187 -31.98 -22.27 10.94
N VAL A 188 -31.56 -21.57 9.89
CA VAL A 188 -32.32 -21.52 8.62
C VAL A 188 -32.31 -22.89 7.93
N VAL A 189 -31.21 -23.63 8.01
CA VAL A 189 -31.11 -25.02 7.52
C VAL A 189 -32.01 -25.94 8.34
N ASP A 190 -32.01 -25.82 9.67
CA ASP A 190 -32.80 -26.65 10.59
C ASP A 190 -34.31 -26.36 10.52
N GLN A 191 -34.73 -25.14 10.14
CA GLN A 191 -36.14 -24.76 9.97
C GLN A 191 -36.74 -25.20 8.62
N GLN A 192 -35.92 -25.65 7.66
CA GLN A 192 -36.39 -25.97 6.31
C GLN A 192 -36.87 -27.42 6.14
N ILE A 193 -36.86 -28.27 7.18
CA ILE A 193 -37.30 -29.68 7.05
C ILE A 193 -38.05 -30.16 8.30
N ASP A 194 -39.38 -30.22 8.21
CA ASP A 194 -40.26 -30.96 9.13
C ASP A 194 -40.74 -32.24 8.40
N TRP A 195 -40.21 -33.40 8.80
CA TRP A 195 -40.64 -34.73 8.32
C TRP A 195 -41.04 -35.65 9.48
N GLY A 196 -41.77 -35.14 10.48
CA GLY A 196 -42.15 -35.96 11.63
C GLY A 196 -43.62 -35.85 12.02
N SER A 197 -44.51 -36.62 11.39
CA SER A 197 -45.63 -37.22 12.14
C SER A 197 -46.26 -38.43 11.42
N ASP A 198 -46.23 -39.54 12.15
CA ASP A 198 -47.15 -40.68 12.16
C ASP A 198 -47.08 -41.75 11.06
N GLY A 199 -46.48 -42.88 11.45
CA GLY A 199 -46.77 -44.18 10.84
C GLY A 199 -45.67 -45.22 11.10
N GLU A 200 -45.83 -46.02 12.14
CA GLU A 200 -45.15 -47.32 12.23
C GLU A 200 -45.55 -48.17 11.01
N GLY A 201 -44.69 -48.26 9.99
CA GLY A 201 -44.94 -49.07 8.80
C GLY A 201 -43.91 -48.89 7.67
N ASP A 202 -43.10 -49.94 7.49
CA ASP A 202 -42.34 -50.30 6.28
C ASP A 202 -41.05 -49.53 5.92
N CYS A 203 -39.93 -50.18 6.24
CA CYS A 203 -38.53 -49.84 6.01
C CYS A 203 -38.07 -49.78 4.52
N ASP A 204 -38.97 -49.68 3.54
CA ASP A 204 -38.63 -49.87 2.10
C ASP A 204 -38.96 -48.68 1.17
N MET A 205 -39.65 -47.62 1.63
CA MET A 205 -40.01 -46.50 0.75
C MET A 205 -38.86 -45.53 0.44
N PHE A 206 -38.09 -45.13 1.45
CA PHE A 206 -37.07 -44.08 1.31
C PHE A 206 -35.76 -44.54 0.66
N GLN A 207 -35.53 -45.86 0.59
CA GLN A 207 -34.34 -46.40 -0.06
C GLN A 207 -34.35 -46.12 -1.57
N LYS A 208 -35.53 -46.15 -2.20
CA LYS A 208 -35.68 -45.87 -3.63
C LYS A 208 -35.35 -44.41 -3.97
N GLU A 209 -35.80 -43.48 -3.14
CA GLU A 209 -35.54 -42.04 -3.31
C GLU A 209 -34.07 -41.71 -3.00
N LYS A 210 -33.49 -42.37 -1.99
CA LYS A 210 -32.05 -42.32 -1.68
C LYS A 210 -31.21 -42.83 -2.85
N ASP A 211 -31.58 -43.96 -3.44
CA ASP A 211 -30.89 -44.53 -4.60
C ASP A 211 -31.05 -43.67 -5.86
N GLU A 212 -32.19 -43.00 -6.02
CA GLU A 212 -32.44 -42.04 -7.10
C GLU A 212 -31.55 -40.79 -6.97
N ILE A 213 -31.44 -40.22 -5.76
CA ILE A 213 -30.54 -39.09 -5.48
C ILE A 213 -29.08 -39.49 -5.69
N LYS A 214 -28.66 -40.66 -5.18
CA LYS A 214 -27.31 -41.22 -5.42
C LYS A 214 -27.06 -41.39 -6.93
N GLY A 215 -28.05 -41.84 -7.68
CA GLY A 215 -28.00 -41.97 -9.14
C GLY A 215 -27.80 -40.63 -9.86
N GLN A 216 -28.53 -39.59 -9.47
CA GLN A 216 -28.41 -38.25 -10.06
C GLN A 216 -27.03 -37.62 -9.80
N ILE A 217 -26.48 -37.78 -8.58
CA ILE A 217 -25.14 -37.30 -8.23
C ILE A 217 -24.07 -37.94 -9.12
N LEU A 218 -24.15 -39.27 -9.33
CA LEU A 218 -23.24 -39.99 -10.22
C LEU A 218 -23.37 -39.54 -11.67
N ALA A 219 -24.60 -39.32 -12.15
CA ALA A 219 -24.85 -38.85 -13.51
C ALA A 219 -24.21 -37.48 -13.77
N ILE A 220 -24.38 -36.53 -12.85
CA ILE A 220 -23.76 -35.19 -12.92
C ILE A 220 -22.23 -35.29 -12.90
N GLY A 221 -21.67 -36.17 -12.07
CA GLY A 221 -20.23 -36.45 -12.04
C GLY A 221 -19.71 -36.95 -13.39
N GLN A 222 -20.45 -37.86 -14.04
CA GLN A 222 -20.09 -38.41 -15.35
C GLN A 222 -20.17 -37.35 -16.47
N GLU A 223 -21.20 -36.50 -16.45
CA GLU A 223 -21.31 -35.39 -17.41
C GLU A 223 -20.17 -34.38 -17.26
N THR A 224 -19.82 -34.05 -16.01
CA THR A 224 -18.70 -33.16 -15.70
C THR A 224 -17.36 -33.75 -16.19
N ALA A 225 -17.13 -35.04 -15.95
CA ALA A 225 -15.94 -35.74 -16.46
C ALA A 225 -15.87 -35.72 -17.99
N ASN A 226 -17.00 -35.91 -18.67
CA ASN A 226 -17.10 -35.84 -20.13
C ASN A 226 -16.80 -34.43 -20.67
N ALA A 227 -17.28 -33.38 -20.00
CA ALA A 227 -16.98 -31.99 -20.35
C ALA A 227 -15.49 -31.68 -20.18
N VAL A 228 -14.89 -32.08 -19.06
CA VAL A 228 -13.45 -31.94 -18.82
C VAL A 228 -12.63 -32.70 -19.87
N ALA A 229 -13.04 -33.91 -20.25
CA ALA A 229 -12.38 -34.67 -21.30
C ALA A 229 -12.46 -34.00 -22.69
N LYS A 230 -13.58 -33.32 -23.01
CA LYS A 230 -13.71 -32.52 -24.23
C LYS A 230 -12.78 -31.30 -24.19
N LEU A 231 -12.73 -30.58 -23.07
CA LEU A 231 -11.83 -29.43 -22.89
C LEU A 231 -10.35 -29.86 -23.02
N MET A 232 -9.97 -30.99 -22.42
CA MET A 232 -8.60 -31.54 -22.53
C MET A 232 -8.17 -31.85 -23.97
N LYS A 233 -9.11 -32.09 -24.90
CA LYS A 233 -8.82 -32.31 -26.32
C LYS A 233 -8.59 -31.01 -27.09
N LEU A 234 -9.10 -29.89 -26.59
CA LEU A 234 -8.95 -28.56 -27.20
C LEU A 234 -7.68 -27.83 -26.77
N ILE A 235 -7.01 -28.29 -25.70
CA ILE A 235 -5.82 -27.64 -25.15
C ILE A 235 -4.59 -27.92 -26.03
N PRO A 236 -3.84 -26.88 -26.45
CA PRO A 236 -2.60 -27.03 -27.20
C PRO A 236 -1.56 -27.88 -26.45
N LYS A 237 -0.74 -28.64 -27.20
CA LYS A 237 0.22 -29.62 -26.62
C LYS A 237 1.17 -29.03 -25.57
N TYR A 238 1.52 -27.74 -25.70
CA TYR A 238 2.44 -27.05 -24.80
C TYR A 238 1.86 -26.78 -23.39
N HIS A 239 0.55 -26.57 -23.27
CA HIS A 239 -0.14 -26.34 -21.98
C HIS A 239 -0.76 -27.61 -21.38
N LYS A 240 -0.43 -28.78 -21.94
CA LYS A 240 -1.07 -30.05 -21.56
C LYS A 240 -0.70 -30.51 -20.15
N GLU A 241 0.49 -30.16 -19.68
CA GLU A 241 0.95 -30.51 -18.33
C GLU A 241 0.27 -29.67 -17.25
N GLU A 242 0.16 -28.35 -17.46
CA GLU A 242 -0.60 -27.45 -16.58
C GLU A 242 -2.07 -27.84 -16.50
N ALA A 243 -2.66 -28.18 -17.66
CA ALA A 243 -4.04 -28.68 -17.72
C ALA A 243 -4.23 -30.02 -17.00
N ARG A 244 -3.20 -30.88 -16.97
CA ARG A 244 -3.23 -32.15 -16.25
C ARG A 244 -3.23 -31.93 -14.73
N ILE A 245 -2.44 -30.97 -14.24
CA ILE A 245 -2.42 -30.59 -12.82
C ILE A 245 -3.78 -30.03 -12.39
N ILE A 246 -4.36 -29.14 -13.19
CA ILE A 246 -5.68 -28.56 -12.92
C ILE A 246 -6.76 -29.66 -12.95
N LYS A 247 -6.70 -30.58 -13.91
CA LYS A 247 -7.61 -31.72 -13.99
C LYS A 247 -7.54 -32.58 -12.72
N GLU A 248 -6.34 -32.90 -12.24
CA GLU A 248 -6.18 -33.72 -11.02
C GLU A 248 -6.72 -32.99 -9.78
N ARG A 249 -6.47 -31.67 -9.67
CA ARG A 249 -7.02 -30.85 -8.58
C ARG A 249 -8.55 -30.81 -8.60
N LEU A 250 -9.14 -30.64 -9.78
CA LEU A 250 -10.60 -30.63 -9.95
C LEU A 250 -11.20 -32.00 -9.63
N LYS A 251 -10.54 -33.08 -10.04
CA LYS A 251 -10.93 -34.45 -9.71
C LYS A 251 -10.97 -34.66 -8.19
N ASN A 252 -9.89 -34.33 -7.48
CA ASN A 252 -9.83 -34.51 -6.02
C ASN A 252 -10.89 -33.69 -5.29
N SER A 253 -11.11 -32.44 -5.71
CA SER A 253 -12.16 -31.59 -5.12
C SER A 253 -13.57 -32.11 -5.40
N LEU A 254 -13.80 -32.74 -6.55
CA LEU A 254 -15.08 -33.36 -6.87
C LEU A 254 -15.28 -34.65 -6.06
N GLU A 255 -14.25 -35.49 -5.92
CA GLU A 255 -14.29 -36.71 -5.10
C GLU A 255 -14.57 -36.41 -3.63
N GLU A 256 -13.94 -35.37 -3.07
CA GLU A 256 -14.19 -34.88 -1.71
C GLU A 256 -15.65 -34.45 -1.51
N LYS A 257 -16.17 -33.60 -2.41
CA LYS A 257 -17.57 -33.14 -2.34
C LYS A 257 -18.59 -34.27 -2.52
N ILE A 258 -18.28 -35.26 -3.35
CA ILE A 258 -19.13 -36.45 -3.52
C ILE A 258 -19.12 -37.29 -2.23
N ALA A 259 -17.95 -37.47 -1.60
CA ALA A 259 -17.83 -38.20 -0.34
C ALA A 259 -18.61 -37.52 0.79
N ASP A 260 -18.50 -36.20 0.93
CA ASP A 260 -19.24 -35.41 1.91
C ASP A 260 -20.76 -35.52 1.69
N ALA A 261 -21.20 -35.42 0.43
CA ALA A 261 -22.61 -35.59 0.08
C ALA A 261 -23.13 -37.00 0.45
N TYR A 262 -22.34 -38.05 0.22
CA TYR A 262 -22.73 -39.40 0.64
C TYR A 262 -22.74 -39.58 2.16
N MET A 263 -21.76 -39.05 2.89
CA MET A 263 -21.77 -39.10 4.36
C MET A 263 -22.98 -38.37 4.94
N TYR A 264 -23.35 -37.22 4.37
CA TYR A 264 -24.55 -36.48 4.77
C TYR A 264 -25.84 -37.27 4.50
N LEU A 265 -25.97 -37.88 3.32
CA LEU A 265 -27.11 -38.71 2.95
C LEU A 265 -27.21 -40.00 3.76
N ASP A 266 -26.10 -40.55 4.25
CA ASP A 266 -26.12 -41.75 5.09
C ASP A 266 -26.33 -41.42 6.59
N SER A 267 -26.11 -40.18 7.01
CA SER A 267 -26.30 -39.73 8.41
C SER A 267 -27.69 -39.14 8.70
N ASN A 268 -28.37 -38.60 7.68
CA ASN A 268 -29.61 -37.80 7.85
C ASN A 268 -30.85 -38.37 7.13
N LEU A 269 -30.72 -39.50 6.42
CA LEU A 269 -31.80 -40.21 5.69
C LEU A 269 -31.66 -41.72 5.88
#